data_AF-T1IRM5-F1
#
_entry.id   AF-T1IRM5-F1
#
_cell.length_a   1.000
_cell.length_b   1.000
_cell.length_c   1.000
_cell.angle_alpha   90.00
_cell.angle_beta   90.00
_cell.angle_gamma   90.00
#
_symmetry.space_group_name_H-M   'P 1'
#
loop_
_entity.id
_entity.type
_entity.pdbx_description
1 polymer ?
#
loop_
_entity_poly.entity_id
_entity_poly.type
_entity_poly.pdbx_seq_one_letter_code
_entity_poly.pdbx_strand_id
1 'polypeptide(L)'
;MARDRFIYLLKFLRFDDVKARHERMELEKKIQLGLVDPPDPPIVPLSKLAPIENVLTNFINVLPTLYEPGDNITVDEMLVKFRGGVSFRVYMKSKPARYGIKVLGWGLFVFTLCVYTGKVDDQRELKQGKRVDLDMTGRGITADNFFSSKELVLELSQNGLTYETKSKRVPFIQQLALNLITEHMQRRVTKSVPSKTSACTSLVASELGLQLPVELPQKLPNSDCGRCKICKMSSRLKCSKCHFFVCKSHQLLLCSDCNQE
;
A
#
# COMPACT_ATOMS: atom_id res chain seq x y z
N MET A 1 -30.67 22.48 20.85
CA MET A 1 -30.00 23.55 21.66
C MET A 1 -29.95 24.83 20.83
N ALA A 2 -30.19 26.00 21.41
CA ALA A 2 -30.06 27.27 20.69
C ALA A 2 -28.60 27.52 20.24
N ARG A 3 -28.41 28.13 19.07
CA ARG A 3 -27.09 28.41 18.48
C ARG A 3 -26.16 29.14 19.46
N ASP A 4 -26.67 30.18 20.10
CA ASP A 4 -25.85 31.02 20.97
C ASP A 4 -25.44 30.28 22.24
N ARG A 5 -26.33 29.42 22.80
CA ARG A 5 -25.99 28.52 23.89
C ARG A 5 -24.91 27.50 23.48
N PHE A 6 -25.00 26.94 22.28
CA PHE A 6 -24.00 26.01 21.76
C PHE A 6 -22.62 26.66 21.64
N ILE A 7 -22.54 27.83 21.00
CA ILE A 7 -21.28 28.58 20.86
C ILE A 7 -20.73 29.00 22.23
N TYR A 8 -21.61 29.41 23.16
CA TYR A 8 -21.21 29.77 24.52
C TYR A 8 -20.56 28.58 25.24
N LEU A 9 -21.19 27.41 25.24
CA LEU A 9 -20.66 26.21 25.88
C LEU A 9 -19.30 25.79 25.32
N LEU A 10 -19.11 25.86 23.99
CA LEU A 10 -17.84 25.50 23.36
C LEU A 10 -16.65 26.34 23.85
N LYS A 11 -16.87 27.59 24.28
CA LYS A 11 -15.79 28.46 24.81
C LYS A 11 -15.29 28.00 26.18
N PHE A 12 -16.18 27.42 26.98
CA PHE A 12 -15.92 27.06 28.38
C PHE A 12 -15.69 25.57 28.61
N LEU A 13 -15.78 24.74 27.56
CA LEU A 13 -15.48 23.32 27.67
C LEU A 13 -14.02 23.11 28.10
N ARG A 14 -13.83 22.39 29.21
CA ARG A 14 -12.53 22.02 29.79
C ARG A 14 -12.58 20.55 30.21
N PHE A 15 -11.44 19.87 30.18
CA PHE A 15 -11.33 18.44 30.48
C PHE A 15 -10.35 18.15 31.62
N ASP A 16 -9.94 19.19 32.34
CA ASP A 16 -9.01 19.13 33.47
C ASP A 16 -9.36 20.14 34.56
N ASP A 17 -8.79 19.95 35.75
CA ASP A 17 -8.81 20.96 36.81
C ASP A 17 -7.67 21.95 36.59
N VAL A 18 -8.04 23.17 36.19
CA VAL A 18 -7.11 24.26 35.89
C VAL A 18 -6.31 24.68 37.11
N LYS A 19 -6.89 24.66 38.31
CA LYS A 19 -6.21 25.08 39.55
C LYS A 19 -5.12 24.08 39.90
N ALA A 20 -5.49 22.80 39.96
CA ALA A 20 -4.55 21.72 40.24
C ALA A 20 -3.42 21.67 39.19
N ARG A 21 -3.70 21.97 37.92
CA ARG A 21 -2.67 22.05 36.89
C ARG A 21 -1.68 23.20 37.13
N HIS A 22 -2.17 24.38 37.49
CA HIS A 22 -1.31 25.53 37.77
C HIS A 22 -0.42 25.30 38.99
N GLU A 23 -0.96 24.68 40.03
CA GLU A 23 -0.19 24.29 41.22
C GLU A 23 0.95 23.33 40.88
N ARG A 24 0.68 22.31 40.02
CA ARG A 24 1.72 21.39 39.53
C ARG A 24 2.80 22.10 38.71
N MET A 25 2.40 23.00 37.80
CA MET A 25 3.35 23.78 37.01
C MET A 25 4.27 24.66 37.89
N GLU A 26 3.71 25.26 38.94
CA GLU A 26 4.47 26.09 39.87
C GLU A 26 5.45 25.26 40.70
N LEU A 27 5.01 24.08 41.16
CA LEU A 27 5.84 23.15 41.91
C LEU A 27 7.01 22.62 41.06
N GLU A 28 6.75 22.19 39.82
CA GLU A 28 7.80 21.77 38.87
C GLU A 28 8.82 22.88 38.63
N LYS A 29 8.36 24.11 38.46
CA LYS A 29 9.24 25.26 38.28
C LYS A 29 10.10 25.52 39.52
N LYS A 30 9.54 25.39 40.73
CA LYS A 30 10.29 25.55 41.99
C LYS A 30 11.37 24.48 42.14
N ILE A 31 11.06 23.24 41.78
CA ILE A 31 12.01 22.12 41.77
C ILE A 31 13.13 22.38 40.74
N GLN A 32 12.78 22.80 39.52
CA GLN A 32 13.77 23.07 38.47
C GLN A 32 14.69 24.26 38.79
N LEU A 33 14.23 25.20 39.61
CA LEU A 33 15.02 26.32 40.14
C LEU A 33 15.81 25.97 41.41
N GLY A 34 15.68 24.75 41.94
CA GLY A 34 16.34 24.33 43.18
C GLY A 34 15.80 25.01 44.44
N LEU A 35 14.58 25.56 44.39
CA LEU A 35 13.94 26.22 45.53
C LEU A 35 13.25 25.25 46.49
N VAL A 36 12.93 24.05 46.00
CA VAL A 36 12.25 22.98 46.74
C VAL A 36 12.87 21.66 46.31
N ASP A 37 13.18 20.79 47.27
CA ASP A 37 13.68 19.45 46.98
C ASP A 37 12.59 18.62 46.28
N PRO A 38 12.95 17.76 45.30
CA PRO A 38 11.99 16.87 44.67
C PRO A 38 11.37 15.96 45.75
N PRO A 39 10.02 15.84 45.79
CA PRO A 39 9.38 14.99 46.77
C PRO A 39 9.68 13.51 46.49
N ASP A 40 9.65 12.69 47.54
CA ASP A 40 9.69 11.24 47.45
C ASP A 40 8.26 10.67 47.67
N PRO A 41 7.68 9.97 46.69
CA PRO A 41 8.22 9.63 45.37
C PRO A 41 8.26 10.82 44.39
N PRO A 42 9.16 10.79 43.39
CA PRO A 42 9.37 11.87 42.43
C PRO A 42 8.09 12.21 41.65
N ILE A 43 7.84 13.51 41.48
CA ILE A 43 6.73 14.00 40.65
C ILE A 43 6.99 13.63 39.19
N VAL A 44 5.98 13.05 38.55
CA VAL A 44 5.96 12.85 37.10
C VAL A 44 5.81 14.22 36.43
N PRO A 45 6.72 14.61 35.51
CA PRO A 45 6.63 15.88 34.82
C PRO A 45 5.30 16.06 34.08
N LEU A 46 4.77 17.29 34.11
CA LEU A 46 3.47 17.61 33.56
C LEU A 46 3.48 17.38 32.05
N SER A 47 2.65 16.43 31.65
CA SER A 47 2.43 16.10 30.25
C SER A 47 1.96 17.34 29.47
N LYS A 48 2.48 17.52 28.24
CA LYS A 48 1.96 18.54 27.31
C LYS A 48 0.48 18.30 26.94
N LEU A 49 -0.03 17.10 27.22
CA LEU A 49 -1.42 16.70 27.03
C LEU A 49 -2.27 16.82 28.30
N ALA A 50 -1.70 17.27 29.43
CA ALA A 50 -2.42 17.39 30.71
C ALA A 50 -3.83 18.00 30.60
N PRO A 51 -4.12 19.00 29.74
CA PRO A 51 -5.47 19.54 29.60
C PRO A 51 -6.54 18.56 29.12
N ILE A 52 -6.14 17.45 28.48
CA ILE A 52 -7.02 16.44 27.88
C ILE A 52 -6.64 15.00 28.25
N GLU A 53 -5.56 14.82 29.02
CA GLU A 53 -4.93 13.53 29.29
C GLU A 53 -5.91 12.54 29.91
N ASN A 54 -6.66 12.94 30.93
CA ASN A 54 -7.64 12.08 31.57
C ASN A 54 -8.70 11.56 30.59
N VAL A 55 -9.25 12.45 29.76
CA VAL A 55 -10.27 12.07 28.78
C VAL A 55 -9.69 11.19 27.68
N LEU A 56 -8.48 11.50 27.21
CA LEU A 56 -7.79 10.71 26.21
C LEU A 56 -7.46 9.30 26.73
N THR A 57 -6.92 9.20 27.95
CA THR A 57 -6.61 7.93 28.60
C THR A 57 -7.87 7.10 28.83
N ASN A 58 -8.95 7.72 29.34
CA ASN A 58 -10.22 7.03 29.52
C ASN A 58 -10.79 6.53 28.18
N PHE A 59 -10.70 7.35 27.13
CA PHE A 59 -11.11 6.95 25.79
C PHE A 59 -10.30 5.76 25.29
N ILE A 60 -8.96 5.83 25.37
CA ILE A 60 -8.06 4.76 24.93
C ILE A 60 -8.32 3.47 25.69
N ASN A 61 -8.53 3.53 27.00
CA ASN A 61 -8.77 2.35 27.84
C ASN A 61 -10.09 1.63 27.49
N VAL A 62 -11.05 2.33 26.91
CA VAL A 62 -12.31 1.71 26.44
C VAL A 62 -12.13 1.00 25.10
N LEU A 63 -11.22 1.44 24.23
CA LEU A 63 -11.09 0.90 22.87
C LEU A 63 -10.88 -0.63 22.82
N PRO A 64 -9.99 -1.25 23.63
CA PRO A 64 -9.81 -2.70 23.63
C PRO A 64 -11.05 -3.48 24.09
N THR A 65 -11.96 -2.84 24.83
CA THR A 65 -13.21 -3.47 25.28
C THR A 65 -14.29 -3.51 24.20
N LEU A 66 -14.16 -2.67 23.16
CA LEU A 66 -15.16 -2.53 22.10
C LEU A 66 -14.88 -3.42 20.89
N TYR A 67 -13.62 -3.80 20.69
CA TYR A 67 -13.21 -4.52 19.50
C TYR A 67 -11.97 -5.37 19.76
N GLU A 68 -12.06 -6.64 19.36
CA GLU A 68 -10.90 -7.52 19.28
C GLU A 68 -10.32 -7.49 17.86
N PRO A 69 -9.06 -7.04 17.67
CA PRO A 69 -8.44 -7.03 16.35
C PRO A 69 -8.23 -8.45 15.83
N GLY A 70 -8.10 -8.59 14.50
CA GLY A 70 -7.72 -9.85 13.86
C GLY A 70 -6.23 -10.13 13.97
N ASP A 71 -5.75 -11.22 13.39
CA ASP A 71 -4.36 -11.70 13.54
C ASP A 71 -3.29 -10.76 12.98
N ASN A 72 -3.68 -9.83 12.10
CA ASN A 72 -2.79 -8.83 11.52
C ASN A 72 -3.33 -7.42 11.76
N ILE A 73 -2.48 -6.54 12.28
CA ILE A 73 -2.80 -5.15 12.58
C ILE A 73 -1.98 -4.20 11.72
N THR A 74 -2.55 -3.06 11.36
CA THR A 74 -1.85 -2.02 10.60
C THR A 74 -1.48 -0.84 11.50
N VAL A 75 -0.26 -0.33 11.42
CA VAL A 75 0.15 0.88 12.16
C VAL A 75 0.50 1.98 11.19
N ASP A 76 -0.14 3.13 11.37
CA ASP A 76 0.07 4.31 10.53
C ASP A 76 -0.07 5.60 11.37
N GLU A 77 0.32 6.71 10.76
CA GLU A 77 0.25 8.05 11.32
C GLU A 77 -0.95 8.83 10.77
N MET A 78 -1.73 9.40 11.67
CA MET A 78 -2.80 10.35 11.39
C MET A 78 -2.36 11.77 11.73
N LEU A 79 -2.93 12.74 11.01
CA LEU A 79 -2.71 14.16 11.24
C LEU A 79 -4.04 14.87 11.45
N VAL A 80 -4.34 15.23 12.69
CA VAL A 80 -5.54 15.98 13.04
C VAL A 80 -5.30 17.44 12.71
N LYS A 81 -6.02 17.98 11.72
CA LYS A 81 -5.87 19.37 11.27
C LYS A 81 -6.05 20.34 12.44
N PHE A 82 -4.99 21.09 12.74
CA PHE A 82 -5.01 22.08 13.80
C PHE A 82 -4.04 23.22 13.49
N ARG A 83 -4.50 24.46 13.68
CA ARG A 83 -3.72 25.68 13.40
C ARG A 83 -3.50 26.58 14.61
N GLY A 84 -4.02 26.21 15.78
CA GLY A 84 -3.76 26.95 17.02
C GLY A 84 -2.30 26.86 17.46
N GLY A 85 -1.94 27.68 18.45
CA GLY A 85 -0.61 27.70 19.05
C GLY A 85 -0.44 26.56 20.05
N VAL A 86 0.22 25.48 19.63
CA VAL A 86 0.68 24.39 20.50
C VAL A 86 2.11 24.02 20.12
N SER A 87 2.94 23.68 21.10
CA SER A 87 4.37 23.45 20.93
C SER A 87 4.71 22.18 20.13
N PHE A 88 3.77 21.25 20.02
CA PHE A 88 3.93 19.95 19.35
C PHE A 88 3.13 19.83 18.03
N ARG A 89 2.74 20.97 17.45
CA ARG A 89 2.16 21.00 16.10
C ARG A 89 3.20 20.57 15.07
N VAL A 90 2.84 19.66 14.18
CA VAL A 90 3.71 19.10 13.14
C VAL A 90 3.29 19.58 11.76
N TYR A 91 4.28 19.77 10.89
CA TYR A 91 4.08 19.92 9.45
C TYR A 91 4.35 18.61 8.72
N MET A 92 3.43 18.16 7.86
CA MET A 92 3.60 17.01 6.98
C MET A 92 3.22 17.37 5.55
N LYS A 93 4.22 17.42 4.65
CA LYS A 93 4.04 17.83 3.25
C LYS A 93 3.05 16.94 2.49
N SER A 94 3.04 15.65 2.78
CA SER A 94 2.23 14.63 2.09
C SER A 94 0.78 14.58 2.53
N LYS A 95 0.42 15.16 3.68
CA LYS A 95 -0.95 15.13 4.20
C LYS A 95 -1.77 16.32 3.65
N PRO A 96 -3.08 16.14 3.36
CA PRO A 96 -3.92 17.22 2.82
C PRO A 96 -3.95 18.45 3.72
N ALA A 97 -4.14 18.24 5.02
CA ALA A 97 -3.98 19.26 6.04
C ALA A 97 -2.50 19.31 6.45
N ARG A 98 -1.68 20.13 5.79
CA ARG A 98 -0.22 20.13 6.02
C ARG A 98 0.22 20.44 7.45
N TYR A 99 -0.62 21.05 8.29
CA TYR A 99 -0.33 21.39 9.68
C TYR A 99 -1.38 20.79 10.61
N GLY A 100 -0.93 20.16 11.70
CA GLY A 100 -1.82 19.55 12.67
C GLY A 100 -1.12 18.89 13.85
N ILE A 101 -1.88 18.13 14.62
CA ILE A 101 -1.40 17.29 15.71
C ILE A 101 -1.19 15.89 15.14
N LYS A 102 0.05 15.39 15.20
CA LYS A 102 0.39 14.02 14.77
C LYS A 102 -0.12 13.05 15.83
N VAL A 103 -0.83 12.02 15.39
CA VAL A 103 -1.35 10.93 16.23
C VAL A 103 -0.94 9.62 15.57
N LEU A 104 -0.39 8.71 16.36
CA LEU A 104 -0.07 7.35 15.95
C LEU A 104 -1.22 6.44 16.38
N GLY A 105 -1.63 5.51 15.53
CA GLY A 105 -2.75 4.63 15.86
C GLY A 105 -2.71 3.29 15.14
N TRP A 106 -3.50 2.36 15.66
CA TRP A 106 -3.68 1.01 15.11
C TRP A 106 -4.94 0.92 14.28
N GLY A 107 -4.85 0.16 13.20
CA GLY A 107 -5.97 -0.34 12.41
C GLY A 107 -6.74 0.71 11.62
N LEU A 108 -7.73 0.21 10.88
CA LEU A 108 -8.85 1.00 10.35
C LEU A 108 -9.87 1.32 11.46
N PHE A 109 -9.90 0.49 12.50
CA PHE A 109 -10.60 0.72 13.76
C PHE A 109 -9.56 1.04 14.82
N VAL A 110 -9.65 2.24 15.38
CA VAL A 110 -8.66 2.76 16.34
C VAL A 110 -8.66 1.88 17.59
N PHE A 111 -7.64 1.05 17.76
CA PHE A 111 -7.48 0.19 18.94
C PHE A 111 -6.72 0.91 20.07
N THR A 112 -5.72 1.71 19.71
CA THR A 112 -4.95 2.57 20.62
C THR A 112 -4.56 3.85 19.88
N LEU A 113 -4.38 4.95 20.63
CA LEU A 113 -3.87 6.22 20.11
C LEU A 113 -2.68 6.69 20.94
N CYS A 114 -1.64 7.19 20.27
CA CYS A 114 -0.55 7.92 20.92
C CYS A 114 -0.39 9.28 20.25
N VAL A 115 -0.61 10.35 21.01
CA VAL A 115 -0.41 11.72 20.50
C VAL A 115 1.07 12.07 20.58
N TYR A 116 1.62 12.54 19.46
CA TYR A 116 3.01 12.99 19.41
C TYR A 116 3.16 14.37 20.07
N THR A 117 4.00 14.44 21.10
CA THR A 117 4.21 15.64 21.93
C THR A 117 5.49 16.41 21.57
N GLY A 118 6.09 16.15 20.41
CA GLY A 118 7.26 16.88 19.95
C GLY A 118 8.55 16.42 20.65
N LYS A 119 9.52 17.34 20.73
CA LYS A 119 10.79 17.09 21.43
C LYS A 119 10.59 16.97 22.94
N VAL A 120 11.39 16.10 23.54
CA VAL A 120 11.61 15.96 25.00
C VAL A 120 13.07 16.27 25.24
N ASP A 121 13.38 17.21 26.14
CA ASP A 121 14.76 17.65 26.47
C ASP A 121 15.61 18.06 25.26
N ASP A 122 14.97 18.77 24.32
CA ASP A 122 15.52 19.21 23.03
C ASP A 122 16.05 18.09 22.09
N GLN A 123 15.98 16.84 22.55
CA GLN A 123 16.21 15.67 21.74
C GLN A 123 14.94 15.33 20.95
N ARG A 124 15.16 14.93 19.70
CA ARG A 124 14.08 14.34 18.92
C ARG A 124 13.72 13.02 19.57
N GLU A 125 12.44 12.82 19.83
CA GLU A 125 11.93 11.54 20.30
C GLU A 125 12.30 10.44 19.29
N LEU A 126 13.17 9.52 19.73
CA LEU A 126 13.61 8.35 18.97
C LEU A 126 12.63 7.19 19.22
N LYS A 127 12.53 6.27 18.25
CA LYS A 127 11.73 5.04 18.37
C LYS A 127 10.25 5.30 18.70
N GLN A 128 9.63 6.28 18.03
CA GLN A 128 8.20 6.60 18.18
C GLN A 128 7.28 5.38 17.96
N GLY A 129 7.73 4.39 17.18
CA GLY A 129 7.04 3.12 17.00
C GLY A 129 6.97 2.24 18.25
N LYS A 130 7.91 2.37 19.21
CA LYS A 130 7.86 1.61 20.48
C LYS A 130 6.84 2.14 21.48
N ARG A 131 6.38 3.39 21.33
CA ARG A 131 5.37 4.01 22.21
C ARG A 131 3.99 3.45 22.00
N VAL A 132 3.72 3.18 20.74
CA VAL A 132 2.66 2.31 20.32
C VAL A 132 3.15 0.95 20.80
N ASP A 133 2.56 0.37 21.83
CA ASP A 133 3.08 -0.86 22.44
C ASP A 133 2.88 -2.05 21.49
N LEU A 134 3.73 -2.12 20.46
CA LEU A 134 3.64 -3.06 19.34
C LEU A 134 3.80 -4.51 19.81
N ASP A 135 4.49 -4.71 20.94
CA ASP A 135 4.79 -6.02 21.52
C ASP A 135 3.58 -6.68 22.19
N MET A 136 2.52 -5.93 22.50
CA MET A 136 1.44 -6.42 23.37
C MET A 136 0.31 -7.19 22.66
N THR A 137 0.38 -7.44 21.36
CA THR A 137 -0.76 -8.09 20.68
C THR A 137 -0.65 -9.59 20.45
N GLY A 138 0.56 -10.14 20.32
CA GLY A 138 0.69 -11.47 19.75
C GLY A 138 0.16 -11.54 18.31
N ARG A 139 0.21 -10.43 17.55
CA ARG A 139 -0.35 -10.30 16.19
C ARG A 139 0.71 -9.87 15.19
N GLY A 140 0.52 -10.24 13.93
CA GLY A 140 1.33 -9.75 12.81
C GLY A 140 1.12 -8.24 12.61
N ILE A 141 2.18 -7.53 12.22
CA ILE A 141 2.18 -6.08 12.11
C ILE A 141 2.49 -5.67 10.67
N THR A 142 1.62 -4.88 10.07
CA THR A 142 1.89 -4.19 8.81
C THR A 142 2.10 -2.70 9.09
N ALA A 143 3.28 -2.18 8.81
CA ALA A 143 3.58 -0.76 9.05
C ALA A 143 4.52 -0.21 7.98
N ASP A 144 4.68 1.11 7.95
CA ASP A 144 5.68 1.74 7.10
C ASP A 144 7.11 1.58 7.66
N ASN A 145 8.09 2.06 6.90
CA ASN A 145 9.49 2.03 7.33
C ASN A 145 9.79 2.98 8.50
N PHE A 146 8.88 3.92 8.82
CA PHE A 146 9.05 4.81 9.95
C PHE A 146 8.89 4.06 11.29
N PHE A 147 8.07 3.02 11.31
CA PHE A 147 7.86 2.17 12.49
C PHE A 147 8.81 0.96 12.57
N SER A 148 9.53 0.63 11.50
CA SER A 148 10.41 -0.55 11.49
C SER A 148 11.67 -0.35 12.32
N SER A 149 11.98 -1.30 13.22
CA SER A 149 13.29 -1.43 13.86
C SER A 149 13.77 -2.88 13.80
N LYS A 150 15.09 -3.09 13.85
CA LYS A 150 15.67 -4.42 13.84
C LYS A 150 15.22 -5.23 15.06
N GLU A 151 15.17 -4.58 16.22
CA GLU A 151 14.72 -5.19 17.48
C GLU A 151 13.29 -5.70 17.37
N LEU A 152 12.37 -4.84 16.90
CA LEU A 152 10.96 -5.19 16.72
C LEU A 152 10.78 -6.39 15.78
N VAL A 153 11.47 -6.41 14.64
CA VAL A 153 11.37 -7.51 13.67
C VAL A 153 11.89 -8.83 14.27
N LEU A 154 12.97 -8.76 15.06
CA LEU A 154 13.51 -9.94 15.74
C LEU A 154 12.58 -10.44 16.84
N GLU A 155 12.03 -9.54 17.66
CA GLU A 155 11.06 -9.86 18.71
C GLU A 155 9.80 -10.53 18.14
N LEU A 156 9.24 -9.96 17.07
CA LEU A 156 8.09 -10.56 16.36
C LEU A 156 8.44 -11.94 15.80
N SER A 157 9.61 -12.08 15.16
CA SER A 157 10.04 -13.36 14.60
C SER A 157 10.29 -14.44 15.66
N GLN A 158 10.81 -14.08 16.83
CA GLN A 158 10.99 -14.99 17.96
C GLN A 158 9.65 -15.49 18.50
N ASN A 159 8.61 -14.65 18.43
CA ASN A 159 7.25 -14.98 18.84
C ASN A 159 6.41 -15.65 17.72
N GLY A 160 7.01 -15.94 16.56
CA GLY A 160 6.31 -16.57 15.42
C GLY A 160 5.36 -15.62 14.67
N LEU A 161 5.54 -14.31 14.80
CA LEU A 161 4.72 -13.27 14.20
C LEU A 161 5.40 -12.64 12.99
N THR A 162 4.60 -11.99 12.13
CA THR A 162 5.08 -11.36 10.89
C THR A 162 5.21 -9.85 11.05
N TYR A 163 6.23 -9.28 10.40
CA TYR A 163 6.33 -7.83 10.17
C TYR A 163 6.33 -7.57 8.67
N GLU A 164 5.24 -7.02 8.17
CA GLU A 164 5.09 -6.65 6.78
C GLU A 164 5.36 -5.16 6.58
N THR A 165 6.28 -4.84 5.67
CA THR A 165 6.43 -3.47 5.18
C THR A 165 5.54 -3.27 3.96
N LYS A 166 5.18 -2.01 3.66
CA LYS A 166 4.52 -1.69 2.39
C LYS A 166 5.38 -2.23 1.22
N SER A 167 4.90 -3.26 0.54
CA SER A 167 5.58 -3.79 -0.65
C SER A 167 5.72 -2.65 -1.66
N LYS A 168 6.87 -2.56 -2.34
CA LYS A 168 7.02 -1.57 -3.41
C LYS A 168 5.93 -1.89 -4.43
N ARG A 169 5.05 -0.92 -4.69
CA ARG A 169 3.92 -1.09 -5.63
C ARG A 169 4.37 -1.56 -7.01
N VAL A 170 5.57 -1.15 -7.44
CA VAL A 170 6.16 -1.50 -8.74
C VAL A 170 6.38 -3.01 -8.91
N PRO A 171 7.18 -3.71 -8.07
CA PRO A 171 7.35 -5.16 -8.20
C PRO A 171 6.06 -5.94 -7.99
N PHE A 172 5.15 -5.48 -7.13
CA PHE A 172 3.83 -6.10 -7.00
C PHE A 172 3.02 -6.00 -8.30
N ILE A 173 2.94 -4.81 -8.91
CA ILE A 173 2.24 -4.63 -10.18
C ILE A 173 2.91 -5.42 -11.30
N GLN A 174 4.24 -5.46 -11.33
CA GLN A 174 4.99 -6.28 -12.29
C GLN A 174 4.65 -7.76 -12.14
N GLN A 175 4.69 -8.29 -10.91
CA GLN A 175 4.35 -9.68 -10.62
C GLN A 175 2.88 -9.99 -10.94
N LEU A 176 1.97 -9.10 -10.57
CA LEU A 176 0.55 -9.24 -10.88
C LEU A 176 0.31 -9.24 -12.39
N ALA A 177 0.93 -8.30 -13.12
CA ALA A 177 0.82 -8.22 -14.56
C ALA A 177 1.36 -9.50 -15.22
N LEU A 178 2.53 -9.99 -14.78
CA LEU A 178 3.09 -11.27 -15.23
C LEU A 178 2.10 -12.41 -14.96
N ASN A 179 1.63 -12.59 -13.72
CA ASN A 179 0.70 -13.65 -13.35
C ASN A 179 -0.57 -13.65 -14.20
N LEU A 180 -1.12 -12.48 -14.51
CA LEU A 180 -2.33 -12.35 -15.33
C LEU A 180 -2.10 -12.71 -16.81
N ILE A 181 -0.89 -12.49 -17.34
CA ILE A 181 -0.58 -12.78 -18.74
C ILE A 181 0.09 -14.14 -18.94
N THR A 182 0.60 -14.79 -17.88
CA THR A 182 1.35 -16.07 -17.96
C THR A 182 0.60 -17.14 -18.74
N GLU A 183 -0.68 -17.38 -18.46
CA GLU A 183 -1.46 -18.38 -19.21
C GLU A 183 -1.62 -18.01 -20.70
N HIS A 184 -1.82 -16.73 -21.00
CA HIS A 184 -1.93 -16.26 -22.38
C HIS A 184 -0.61 -16.39 -23.13
N MET A 185 0.52 -16.12 -22.46
CA MET A 185 1.86 -16.33 -22.99
C MET A 185 2.09 -17.82 -23.29
N GLN A 186 1.77 -18.71 -22.35
CA GLN A 186 1.84 -20.17 -22.55
C GLN A 186 1.00 -20.66 -23.74
N ARG A 187 -0.24 -20.17 -23.88
CA ARG A 187 -1.11 -20.51 -25.02
C ARG A 187 -0.57 -20.01 -26.36
N ARG A 188 0.11 -18.85 -26.38
CA ARG A 188 0.72 -18.29 -27.60
C ARG A 188 2.00 -19.01 -28.01
N VAL A 189 2.75 -19.55 -27.06
CA VAL A 189 3.92 -20.39 -27.34
C VAL A 189 3.50 -21.77 -27.87
N THR A 190 2.42 -22.33 -27.33
CA THR A 190 1.93 -23.68 -27.70
C THR A 190 1.07 -23.69 -28.98
N LYS A 191 0.34 -22.62 -29.28
CA LYS A 191 -0.40 -22.49 -30.55
C LYS A 191 0.49 -21.81 -31.59
N SER A 192 0.83 -22.53 -32.66
CA SER A 192 1.54 -22.03 -33.84
C SER A 192 0.93 -20.71 -34.36
N VAL A 193 1.55 -19.58 -33.99
CA VAL A 193 1.24 -18.27 -34.58
C VAL A 193 2.13 -18.12 -35.83
N PRO A 194 1.59 -17.67 -36.98
CA PRO A 194 2.33 -17.60 -38.24
C PRO A 194 3.65 -16.81 -38.17
N SER A 195 4.76 -17.55 -38.11
CA SER A 195 6.11 -17.36 -38.69
C SER A 195 6.86 -16.03 -38.64
N LYS A 196 6.41 -14.97 -37.95
CA LYS A 196 7.17 -13.69 -37.92
C LYS A 196 7.69 -13.19 -36.58
N THR A 197 7.55 -13.92 -35.47
CA THR A 197 8.20 -13.53 -34.21
C THR A 197 8.81 -14.72 -33.48
N SER A 198 9.74 -15.44 -34.13
CA SER A 198 10.53 -16.48 -33.46
C SER A 198 11.27 -15.92 -32.23
N ALA A 199 11.87 -14.72 -32.36
CA ALA A 199 12.61 -14.06 -31.27
C ALA A 199 11.74 -13.75 -30.03
N CYS A 200 10.52 -13.27 -30.22
CA CYS A 200 9.63 -12.96 -29.10
C CYS A 200 9.14 -14.24 -28.40
N THR A 201 8.89 -15.30 -29.17
CA THR A 201 8.50 -16.61 -28.65
C THR A 201 9.63 -17.26 -27.86
N SER A 202 10.88 -17.12 -28.32
CA SER A 202 12.08 -17.59 -27.61
C SER A 202 12.32 -16.85 -26.30
N LEU A 203 12.15 -15.52 -26.27
CA LEU A 203 12.28 -14.72 -25.03
C LEU A 203 11.22 -15.09 -24.00
N VAL A 204 9.97 -15.28 -24.43
CA VAL A 204 8.87 -15.68 -23.52
C VAL A 204 9.09 -17.11 -23.00
N ALA A 205 9.58 -18.02 -23.83
CA ALA A 205 9.88 -19.38 -23.42
C ALA A 205 11.06 -19.46 -22.44
N SER A 206 12.11 -18.64 -22.63
CA SER A 206 13.23 -18.57 -21.68
C SER A 206 12.81 -17.99 -20.33
N GLU A 207 11.98 -16.95 -20.32
CA GLU A 207 11.52 -16.30 -19.09
C GLU A 207 10.57 -17.20 -18.28
N LEU A 208 9.78 -18.04 -18.96
CA LEU A 208 8.81 -18.95 -18.34
C LEU A 208 9.31 -20.39 -18.14
N GLY A 209 10.55 -20.71 -18.55
CA GLY A 209 11.12 -22.05 -18.44
C GLY A 209 10.40 -23.13 -19.26
N LEU A 210 9.79 -22.77 -20.40
CA LEU A 210 8.99 -23.68 -21.23
C LEU A 210 9.83 -24.27 -22.37
N GLN A 211 9.66 -25.56 -22.67
CA GLN A 211 10.28 -26.20 -23.83
C GLN A 211 9.53 -25.85 -25.12
N LEU A 212 10.25 -25.28 -26.10
CA LEU A 212 9.68 -24.91 -27.40
C LEU A 212 9.47 -26.16 -28.28
N PRO A 213 8.38 -26.23 -29.09
CA PRO A 213 8.25 -27.22 -30.13
C PRO A 213 9.39 -27.07 -31.16
N VAL A 214 10.12 -28.16 -31.41
CA VAL A 214 11.48 -28.14 -31.99
C VAL A 214 11.54 -27.86 -33.51
N GLU A 215 10.45 -27.78 -34.26
CA GLU A 215 10.56 -27.67 -35.73
C GLU A 215 9.95 -26.38 -36.30
N LEU A 216 10.85 -25.49 -36.76
CA LEU A 216 10.53 -24.39 -37.66
C LEU A 216 10.18 -24.96 -39.05
N PRO A 217 9.00 -24.65 -39.62
CA PRO A 217 8.67 -25.06 -40.99
C PRO A 217 9.67 -24.48 -41.99
N GLN A 218 10.31 -25.34 -42.78
CA GLN A 218 11.23 -24.93 -43.84
C GLN A 218 10.52 -24.02 -44.86
N LYS A 219 11.18 -22.94 -45.27
CA LYS A 219 10.66 -22.03 -46.32
C LYS A 219 10.51 -22.80 -47.64
N LEU A 220 9.27 -23.03 -48.06
CA LEU A 220 8.96 -23.52 -49.41
C LEU A 220 9.42 -22.50 -50.48
N PRO A 221 9.91 -22.96 -51.64
CA PRO A 221 10.45 -22.10 -52.68
C PRO A 221 9.39 -21.15 -53.25
N ASN A 222 9.86 -20.03 -53.80
CA ASN A 222 9.05 -18.96 -54.39
C ASN A 222 7.98 -19.54 -55.33
N SER A 223 6.73 -19.50 -54.89
CA SER A 223 5.58 -20.05 -55.62
C SER A 223 5.43 -19.43 -57.01
N ASP A 224 5.26 -20.27 -58.03
CA ASP A 224 4.87 -19.88 -59.39
C ASP A 224 3.72 -18.87 -59.38
N CYS A 225 3.77 -17.89 -60.29
CA CYS A 225 2.65 -16.98 -60.54
C CYS A 225 1.89 -17.40 -61.79
N GLY A 226 0.56 -17.34 -61.73
CA GLY A 226 -0.34 -17.67 -62.84
C GLY A 226 -1.53 -16.71 -62.89
N ARG A 227 -2.43 -16.90 -63.86
CA ARG A 227 -3.62 -16.04 -63.99
C ARG A 227 -4.83 -16.66 -63.29
N CYS A 228 -5.60 -15.84 -62.58
CA CYS A 228 -6.84 -16.23 -61.93
C CYS A 228 -7.80 -16.90 -62.93
N LYS A 229 -8.37 -18.05 -62.58
CA LYS A 229 -9.31 -18.76 -63.46
C LYS A 229 -10.51 -17.87 -63.86
N ILE A 230 -10.98 -17.06 -62.91
CA ILE A 230 -12.19 -16.23 -63.00
C ILE A 230 -11.92 -14.91 -63.73
N CYS A 231 -11.03 -14.06 -63.20
CA CYS A 231 -10.79 -12.71 -63.78
C CYS A 231 -9.46 -12.55 -64.53
N LYS A 232 -8.69 -13.63 -64.69
CA LYS A 232 -7.40 -13.66 -65.39
C LYS A 232 -6.30 -12.73 -64.83
N MET A 233 -6.52 -12.07 -63.70
CA MET A 233 -5.48 -11.30 -63.00
C MET A 233 -4.37 -12.18 -62.45
N SER A 234 -3.14 -11.67 -62.42
CA SER A 234 -2.01 -12.40 -61.84
C SER A 234 -2.29 -12.77 -60.38
N SER A 235 -2.02 -14.03 -60.02
CA SER A 235 -2.18 -14.57 -58.69
C SER A 235 -1.13 -15.64 -58.39
N ARG A 236 -0.82 -15.76 -57.10
CA ARG A 236 0.04 -16.83 -56.53
C ARG A 236 -0.75 -17.83 -55.69
N LEU A 237 -2.05 -17.60 -55.52
CA LEU A 237 -2.93 -18.44 -54.70
C LEU A 237 -3.58 -19.49 -55.59
N LYS A 238 -3.66 -20.74 -55.10
CA LYS A 238 -4.30 -21.88 -55.79
C LYS A 238 -5.51 -22.37 -54.99
N CYS A 239 -6.56 -22.79 -55.68
CA CYS A 239 -7.69 -23.50 -55.06
C CYS A 239 -7.24 -24.81 -54.41
N SER A 240 -7.78 -25.15 -53.24
CA SER A 240 -7.43 -26.39 -52.52
C SER A 240 -7.97 -27.66 -53.21
N LYS A 241 -9.08 -27.59 -53.94
CA LYS A 241 -9.71 -28.72 -54.64
C LYS A 241 -9.21 -28.90 -56.08
N CYS A 242 -9.16 -27.83 -56.87
CA CYS A 242 -8.84 -27.90 -58.31
C CYS A 242 -7.47 -27.32 -58.69
N HIS A 243 -6.71 -26.78 -57.73
CA HIS A 243 -5.36 -26.22 -57.90
C HIS A 243 -5.18 -25.10 -58.95
N PHE A 244 -6.26 -24.61 -59.56
CA PHE A 244 -6.23 -23.42 -60.40
C PHE A 244 -5.91 -22.15 -59.60
N PHE A 245 -5.25 -21.19 -60.25
CA PHE A 245 -4.93 -19.91 -59.64
C PHE A 245 -6.20 -19.07 -59.41
N VAL A 246 -6.27 -18.38 -58.27
CA VAL A 246 -7.42 -17.55 -57.88
C VAL A 246 -6.90 -16.25 -57.24
N CYS A 247 -7.36 -15.07 -57.63
CA CYS A 247 -6.90 -13.82 -57.00
C CYS A 247 -7.57 -13.58 -55.63
N LYS A 248 -7.03 -12.66 -54.82
CA LYS A 248 -7.56 -12.33 -53.48
C LYS A 248 -9.04 -11.95 -53.47
N SER A 249 -9.53 -11.27 -54.51
CA SER A 249 -10.95 -10.89 -54.62
C SER A 249 -11.89 -12.09 -54.85
N HIS A 250 -11.36 -13.21 -55.35
CA HIS A 250 -12.10 -14.46 -55.56
C HIS A 250 -11.67 -15.54 -54.57
N GLN A 251 -10.97 -15.16 -53.50
CA GLN A 251 -10.45 -16.07 -52.50
C GLN A 251 -11.58 -16.55 -51.58
N LEU A 252 -12.05 -17.76 -51.83
CA LEU A 252 -12.67 -18.62 -50.82
C LEU A 252 -11.70 -19.82 -50.64
N LEU A 253 -11.86 -20.62 -49.57
CA LEU A 253 -11.03 -21.83 -49.37
C LEU A 253 -11.08 -22.78 -50.59
N LEU A 254 -12.12 -22.65 -51.41
CA LEU A 254 -12.38 -23.27 -52.70
C LEU A 254 -12.59 -22.16 -53.74
N CYS A 255 -12.30 -22.38 -55.03
CA CYS A 255 -12.71 -21.41 -56.06
C CYS A 255 -14.24 -21.35 -56.15
N SER A 256 -14.80 -20.27 -56.69
CA SER A 256 -16.26 -20.10 -56.81
C SER A 256 -16.96 -21.32 -57.43
N ASP A 257 -16.38 -21.91 -58.50
CA ASP A 257 -16.88 -23.14 -59.11
C ASP A 257 -16.93 -24.33 -58.12
N CYS A 258 -15.87 -24.52 -57.33
CA CYS A 258 -15.76 -25.63 -56.38
C CYS A 258 -16.54 -25.39 -55.07
N ASN A 259 -16.99 -24.16 -54.83
CA ASN A 259 -17.78 -23.79 -53.65
C ASN A 259 -19.30 -23.86 -53.92
N GLN A 260 -19.71 -24.04 -55.17
CA GLN A 260 -21.11 -24.20 -55.58
C GLN A 260 -21.51 -25.67 -55.83
N GLU A 261 -20.55 -26.59 -55.75
CA GLU A 261 -20.74 -28.06 -55.69
C GLU A 261 -20.72 -28.56 -54.25
#